data_AF-A0A1S9PE21-F1
#
_entry.id   AF-A0A1S9PE21-F1
#
_cell.length_a   1.000
_cell.length_b   1.000
_cell.length_c   1.000
_cell.angle_alpha   90.00
_cell.angle_beta   90.00
_cell.angle_gamma   90.00
#
_symmetry.space_group_name_H-M   'P 1'
#
loop_
_entity.id
_entity.type
_entity.pdbx_description
1 polymer ?
#
loop_
_entity_poly.entity_id
_entity_poly.type
_entity_poly.pdbx_seq_one_letter_code
_entity_poly.pdbx_strand_id
1 'polypeptide(L)'
;MLEELVGLLTGKIKSDKVRLLSTFTYADHIRKFKRFWIPITVNSYLKRHANPANSIYEKAFIDPRVRRKTKIVSLPGNLRRELAIYTVLSNTNNIIFDLAGVDHEGGVTIYNNVKEAIDVGGAAILIDTCDEFKNDCTTFVKAEYLGPKIAPLPPFSAK
;
A
#
# COMPACT_ATOMS: atom_id res chain seq x y z
N MET A 1 -12.46 -8.87 -6.99
CA MET A 1 -13.08 -7.66 -6.41
C MET A 1 -12.05 -6.57 -6.17
N LEU A 2 -11.04 -6.77 -5.30
CA LEU A 2 -10.01 -5.75 -5.05
C LEU A 2 -9.21 -5.35 -6.30
N GLU A 3 -8.75 -6.34 -7.08
CA GLU A 3 -7.97 -6.07 -8.31
C GLU A 3 -8.76 -5.26 -9.35
N GLU A 4 -10.06 -5.52 -9.47
CA GLU A 4 -10.94 -4.81 -10.41
C GLU A 4 -11.19 -3.38 -9.94
N LEU A 5 -11.47 -3.18 -8.64
CA LEU A 5 -11.61 -1.85 -8.05
C LEU A 5 -10.32 -1.04 -8.22
N VAL A 6 -9.16 -1.60 -7.87
CA VAL A 6 -7.86 -0.97 -8.07
C VAL A 6 -7.62 -0.69 -9.55
N GLY A 7 -8.00 -1.63 -10.43
CA GLY A 7 -7.89 -1.46 -11.88
C GLY A 7 -8.70 -0.27 -12.39
N LEU A 8 -9.93 -0.10 -11.91
CA LEU A 8 -10.78 1.06 -12.23
C LEU A 8 -10.18 2.35 -11.66
N LEU A 9 -9.81 2.38 -10.37
CA LEU A 9 -9.31 3.59 -9.70
C LEU A 9 -7.93 4.06 -10.21
N THR A 10 -7.14 3.15 -10.79
CA THR A 10 -5.83 3.46 -11.41
C THR A 10 -5.93 3.68 -12.92
N GLY A 11 -7.11 3.54 -13.52
CA GLY A 11 -7.31 3.68 -14.97
C GLY A 11 -6.76 2.54 -15.83
N LYS A 12 -6.30 1.44 -15.20
CA LYS A 12 -5.91 0.22 -15.91
C LYS A 12 -7.11 -0.47 -16.57
N ILE A 13 -8.28 -0.37 -15.96
CA ILE A 13 -9.56 -0.88 -16.48
C ILE A 13 -10.42 0.33 -16.87
N LYS A 14 -10.94 0.33 -18.10
CA LYS A 14 -11.86 1.35 -18.59
C LYS A 14 -13.31 0.95 -18.33
N SER A 15 -14.16 1.90 -17.97
CA SER A 15 -15.60 1.70 -17.79
C SER A 15 -16.35 2.98 -18.09
N ASP A 16 -17.44 2.89 -18.85
CA ASP A 16 -18.28 4.05 -19.19
C ASP A 16 -19.01 4.62 -17.97
N LYS A 17 -19.04 3.87 -16.87
CA LYS A 17 -19.66 4.26 -15.59
C LYS A 17 -18.72 4.99 -14.65
N VAL A 18 -17.41 5.01 -14.93
CA VAL A 18 -16.39 5.58 -14.05
C VAL A 18 -15.60 6.63 -14.80
N ARG A 19 -15.62 7.87 -14.30
CA ARG A 19 -14.79 8.96 -14.80
C ARG A 19 -13.66 9.24 -13.82
N LEU A 20 -12.43 9.01 -14.26
CA LEU A 20 -11.23 9.37 -13.47
C LEU A 20 -10.93 10.85 -13.65
N LEU A 21 -10.98 11.60 -12.55
CA LEU A 21 -10.60 13.00 -12.51
C LEU A 21 -9.09 13.18 -12.29
N SER A 22 -8.50 12.24 -11.55
CA SER A 22 -7.07 12.22 -11.21
C SER A 22 -6.57 10.77 -11.29
N THR A 23 -5.30 10.61 -11.66
CA THR A 23 -4.68 9.28 -11.66
C THR A 23 -4.14 8.97 -10.26
N PHE A 24 -4.47 7.79 -9.75
CA PHE A 24 -3.91 7.24 -8.52
C PHE A 24 -2.94 6.10 -8.85
N THR A 25 -1.99 5.86 -7.95
CA THR A 25 -1.12 4.67 -8.01
C THR A 25 -1.38 3.80 -6.79
N TYR A 26 -1.63 2.51 -7.02
CA TYR A 26 -1.77 1.55 -5.93
C TYR A 26 -0.39 1.09 -5.43
N ALA A 27 -0.20 1.11 -4.11
CA ALA A 27 1.00 0.57 -3.47
C ALA A 27 0.95 -0.96 -3.46
N ASP A 28 1.41 -1.54 -4.56
CA ASP A 28 1.52 -2.98 -4.72
C ASP A 28 2.35 -3.62 -3.61
N HIS A 29 1.87 -4.74 -3.08
CA HIS A 29 2.60 -5.54 -2.10
C HIS A 29 3.91 -6.03 -2.72
N ILE A 30 5.03 -5.81 -2.02
CA ILE A 30 6.33 -6.31 -2.47
C ILE A 30 6.31 -7.84 -2.36
N ARG A 31 6.05 -8.50 -3.49
CA ARG A 31 6.01 -9.95 -3.59
C ARG A 31 7.38 -10.53 -3.24
N LYS A 32 7.39 -11.65 -2.52
CA LYS A 32 8.62 -12.46 -2.37
C LYS A 32 9.04 -12.91 -3.76
N PHE A 33 10.09 -12.31 -4.31
CA PHE A 33 10.64 -12.70 -5.60
C PHE A 33 11.06 -14.18 -5.51
N LYS A 34 10.53 -15.04 -6.40
CA LYS A 34 10.99 -16.44 -6.58
C LYS A 34 12.43 -16.55 -7.09
N ARG A 35 13.17 -15.43 -7.22
CA ARG A 35 14.60 -15.42 -7.55
C ARG A 35 15.38 -15.89 -6.32
N PHE A 36 15.51 -17.20 -6.19
CA PHE A 36 16.31 -17.89 -5.17
C PHE A 36 17.78 -17.46 -5.14
N TRP A 37 18.31 -16.82 -6.19
CA TRP A 37 19.76 -16.68 -6.37
C TRP A 37 20.34 -15.28 -6.11
N ILE A 38 19.55 -14.19 -6.12
CA ILE A 38 20.07 -12.85 -5.75
C ILE A 38 18.99 -12.06 -4.99
N PRO A 39 19.05 -11.99 -3.65
CA PRO A 39 18.11 -11.19 -2.89
C PRO A 39 18.28 -9.70 -3.21
N ILE A 40 17.18 -9.05 -3.59
CA ILE A 40 17.16 -7.61 -3.88
C ILE A 40 17.31 -6.84 -2.56
N THR A 41 18.23 -5.88 -2.54
CA THR A 41 18.41 -4.96 -1.41
C THR A 41 17.44 -3.79 -1.50
N VAL A 42 17.15 -3.15 -0.36
CA VAL A 42 16.30 -1.95 -0.30
C VAL A 42 16.79 -0.87 -1.26
N ASN A 43 18.10 -0.60 -1.29
CA ASN A 43 18.66 0.40 -2.19
C ASN A 43 18.49 0.04 -3.68
N SER A 44 18.69 -1.23 -4.05
CA SER A 44 18.50 -1.66 -5.44
C SER A 44 17.04 -1.60 -5.88
N TYR A 45 16.10 -1.81 -4.96
CA TYR A 45 14.67 -1.66 -5.22
C TYR A 45 14.27 -0.19 -5.35
N LEU A 46 14.62 0.65 -4.37
CA LEU A 46 14.29 2.07 -4.40
C LEU A 46 14.88 2.77 -5.62
N LYS A 47 16.14 2.48 -6.01
CA LYS A 47 16.74 3.02 -7.24
C LYS A 47 15.96 2.69 -8.52
N ARG A 48 15.17 1.62 -8.53
CA ARG A 48 14.38 1.17 -9.69
C ARG A 48 12.95 1.68 -9.68
N HIS A 49 12.41 1.94 -8.50
CA HIS A 49 10.97 2.12 -8.31
C HIS A 49 10.59 3.44 -7.62
N ALA A 50 11.53 4.14 -6.99
CA ALA A 50 11.29 5.37 -6.24
C ALA A 50 12.04 6.55 -6.88
N ASN A 51 11.57 7.77 -6.60
CA ASN A 51 12.21 8.99 -7.04
C ASN A 51 13.20 9.52 -5.98
N PRO A 52 14.52 9.46 -6.21
CA PRO A 52 15.51 9.91 -5.23
C PRO A 52 15.55 11.42 -5.01
N ALA A 53 14.91 12.22 -5.87
CA ALA A 53 14.80 13.67 -5.69
C ALA A 53 13.69 14.06 -4.69
N ASN A 54 12.77 13.15 -4.36
CA ASN A 54 11.70 13.40 -3.40
C ASN A 54 12.19 13.08 -1.98
N SER A 55 11.93 13.96 -1.00
CA SER A 55 12.33 13.78 0.40
C SER A 55 11.75 12.50 1.04
N ILE A 56 10.59 12.03 0.55
CA ILE A 56 9.97 10.76 0.97
C ILE A 56 10.86 9.55 0.66
N TYR A 57 11.76 9.66 -0.34
CA TYR A 57 12.72 8.59 -0.64
C TYR A 57 13.55 8.20 0.58
N GLU A 58 13.99 9.18 1.37
CA GLU A 58 14.79 8.92 2.57
C GLU A 58 13.91 8.44 3.76
N LYS A 59 12.58 8.65 3.72
CA LYS A 59 11.65 8.06 4.72
C LYS A 59 11.70 6.53 4.73
N ALA A 60 12.07 5.90 3.60
CA ALA A 60 12.27 4.45 3.52
C ALA A 60 13.48 3.93 4.33
N PHE A 61 14.33 4.81 4.86
CA PHE A 61 15.47 4.48 5.71
C PHE A 61 15.34 5.05 7.14
N ILE A 62 14.17 5.56 7.52
CA ILE A 62 13.95 6.13 8.87
C ILE A 62 14.12 5.07 9.95
N ASP A 63 13.67 3.84 9.70
CA ASP A 63 13.86 2.76 10.64
C ASP A 63 15.35 2.36 10.67
N PRO A 64 16.05 2.45 11.83
CA PRO A 64 17.48 2.16 11.94
C PRO A 64 17.83 0.69 11.62
N ARG A 65 16.84 -0.21 11.62
CA ARG A 65 16.97 -1.62 11.21
C ARG A 65 17.03 -1.77 9.68
N VAL A 66 16.63 -0.74 8.93
CA VAL A 66 16.61 -0.73 7.46
C VAL A 66 17.80 0.04 6.90
N ARG A 67 18.83 -0.71 6.46
CA ARG A 67 20.00 -0.16 5.78
C ARG A 67 19.87 -0.33 4.27
N ARG A 68 20.62 0.46 3.50
CA ARG A 68 20.72 0.34 2.03
C ARG A 68 21.01 -1.09 1.55
N LYS A 69 21.80 -1.85 2.31
CA LYS A 69 22.16 -3.25 2.01
C LYS A 69 21.19 -4.29 2.59
N THR A 70 20.21 -3.88 3.40
CA THR A 70 19.20 -4.80 3.94
C THR A 70 18.46 -5.46 2.78
N LYS A 71 18.27 -6.78 2.88
CA LYS A 71 17.55 -7.58 1.87
C LYS A 71 16.05 -7.39 2.09
N ILE A 72 15.28 -7.16 1.03
CA ILE A 72 13.81 -6.98 1.15
C ILE A 72 13.14 -8.21 1.75
N VAL A 73 13.64 -9.41 1.42
CA VAL A 73 13.08 -10.67 1.91
C VAL A 73 13.18 -10.81 3.43
N SER A 74 14.16 -10.15 4.07
CA SER A 74 14.33 -10.15 5.52
C SER A 74 13.54 -9.06 6.24
N LEU A 75 12.86 -8.16 5.51
CA LEU A 75 12.04 -7.12 6.15
C LEU A 75 10.79 -7.75 6.78
N PRO A 76 10.45 -7.40 8.04
CA PRO A 76 9.15 -7.67 8.65
C PRO A 76 7.97 -7.10 7.85
N GLY A 77 6.75 -7.52 8.19
CA GLY A 77 5.51 -7.10 7.53
C GLY A 77 5.37 -5.58 7.41
N ASN A 78 5.39 -4.88 8.56
CA ASN A 78 5.28 -3.41 8.63
C ASN A 78 6.33 -2.72 7.75
N LEU A 79 7.62 -3.02 7.94
CA LEU A 79 8.72 -2.39 7.19
C LEU A 79 8.65 -2.66 5.69
N ARG A 80 8.18 -3.86 5.29
CA ARG A 80 7.98 -4.18 3.88
C ARG A 80 6.81 -3.38 3.29
N ARG A 81 5.74 -3.17 4.06
CA ARG A 81 4.58 -2.39 3.63
C ARG A 81 4.92 -0.91 3.53
N GLU A 82 5.59 -0.35 4.53
CA GLU A 82 6.12 1.02 4.50
C GLU A 82 7.00 1.26 3.27
N LEU A 83 7.93 0.34 2.99
CA LEU A 83 8.78 0.45 1.80
C LEU A 83 7.96 0.53 0.51
N ALA A 84 6.89 -0.26 0.38
CA ALA A 84 6.02 -0.23 -0.79
C ALA A 84 5.30 1.11 -0.94
N ILE A 85 4.77 1.64 0.16
CA ILE A 85 4.01 2.89 0.18
C ILE A 85 4.93 4.09 -0.07
N TYR A 86 6.06 4.20 0.61
CA TYR A 86 7.02 5.30 0.38
C TYR A 86 7.60 5.30 -1.03
N THR A 87 7.75 4.12 -1.64
CA THR A 87 8.14 4.01 -3.04
C THR A 87 7.12 4.71 -3.95
N VAL A 88 5.82 4.47 -3.75
CA VAL A 88 4.77 5.15 -4.51
C VAL A 88 4.73 6.64 -4.20
N LEU A 89 4.72 7.01 -2.92
CA LEU A 89 4.64 8.40 -2.48
C LEU A 89 5.83 9.25 -2.94
N SER A 90 7.00 8.65 -3.16
CA SER A 90 8.14 9.37 -3.75
C SER A 90 7.87 9.82 -5.19
N ASN A 91 7.01 9.12 -5.93
CA ASN A 91 6.71 9.40 -7.34
C ASN A 91 5.42 10.21 -7.54
N THR A 92 4.47 10.11 -6.61
CA THR A 92 3.15 10.74 -6.74
C THR A 92 2.55 11.03 -5.37
N ASN A 93 1.75 12.08 -5.28
CA ASN A 93 1.02 12.43 -4.06
C ASN A 93 -0.40 11.82 -4.05
N ASN A 94 -0.78 11.07 -5.09
CA ASN A 94 -2.08 10.38 -5.20
C ASN A 94 -1.91 8.87 -5.08
N ILE A 95 -2.27 8.29 -3.94
CA ILE A 95 -2.01 6.89 -3.58
C ILE A 95 -3.28 6.11 -3.24
N ILE A 96 -3.31 4.83 -3.62
CA ILE A 96 -4.24 3.84 -3.07
C ILE A 96 -3.42 2.83 -2.28
N PHE A 97 -3.85 2.47 -1.08
CA PHE A 97 -3.13 1.51 -0.25
C PHE A 97 -4.09 0.72 0.66
N ASP A 98 -3.65 -0.44 1.11
CA ASP A 98 -4.23 -1.20 2.21
C ASP A 98 -3.22 -1.40 3.35
N LEU A 99 -3.68 -1.98 4.46
CA LEU A 99 -2.89 -2.34 5.63
C LEU A 99 -2.74 -3.86 5.79
N ALA A 100 -2.89 -4.65 4.73
CA ALA A 100 -2.74 -6.10 4.86
C ALA A 100 -1.31 -6.50 5.23
N GLY A 101 -1.17 -7.38 6.22
CA GLY A 101 0.13 -7.89 6.66
C GLY A 101 0.93 -6.95 7.57
N VAL A 102 0.27 -5.95 8.16
CA VAL A 102 0.82 -5.10 9.22
C VAL A 102 0.10 -5.38 10.54
N ASP A 103 0.81 -5.17 11.65
CA ASP A 103 0.17 -5.17 12.98
C ASP A 103 -0.53 -3.83 13.26
N HIS A 104 -1.26 -3.74 14.37
CA HIS A 104 -2.05 -2.55 14.72
C HIS A 104 -1.19 -1.28 14.81
N GLU A 105 -0.06 -1.33 15.51
CA GLU A 105 0.85 -0.18 15.66
C GLU A 105 1.45 0.25 14.32
N GLY A 106 1.86 -0.71 13.48
CA GLY A 106 2.33 -0.47 12.13
C GLY A 106 1.25 0.14 11.23
N GLY A 107 0.00 -0.30 11.36
CA GLY A 107 -1.14 0.24 10.63
C GLY A 107 -1.38 1.72 10.94
N VAL A 108 -1.43 2.07 12.23
CA VAL A 108 -1.56 3.47 12.69
C VAL A 108 -0.38 4.32 12.21
N THR A 109 0.84 3.79 12.29
CA THR A 109 2.06 4.48 11.84
C THR A 109 2.00 4.77 10.34
N ILE A 110 1.69 3.76 9.52
CA ILE A 110 1.56 3.90 8.08
C ILE A 110 0.47 4.92 7.72
N TYR A 111 -0.70 4.82 8.35
CA TYR A 111 -1.82 5.73 8.11
C TYR A 111 -1.41 7.19 8.32
N ASN A 112 -0.81 7.51 9.47
CA ASN A 112 -0.37 8.86 9.80
C ASN A 112 0.71 9.36 8.83
N ASN A 113 1.66 8.50 8.45
CA ASN A 113 2.71 8.86 7.50
C ASN A 113 2.17 9.14 6.10
N VAL A 114 1.16 8.38 5.64
CA VAL A 114 0.47 8.66 4.36
C VAL A 114 -0.27 9.98 4.44
N LYS A 115 -1.01 10.22 5.53
CA LYS A 115 -1.74 11.47 5.76
C LYS A 115 -0.82 12.69 5.67
N GLU A 116 0.29 12.67 6.41
CA GLU A 116 1.30 13.73 6.37
C GLU A 116 1.89 13.92 4.95
N ALA A 117 2.14 12.82 4.23
CA ALA A 117 2.71 12.89 2.88
C ALA A 117 1.76 13.50 1.85
N ILE A 118 0.45 13.29 1.99
CA ILE A 118 -0.55 13.83 1.05
C ILE A 118 -1.01 15.25 1.40
N ASP A 119 -0.75 15.75 2.61
CA ASP A 119 -1.16 17.10 3.04
C ASP A 119 -0.55 18.20 2.14
N VAL A 120 0.51 17.90 1.39
CA VAL A 120 1.15 18.79 0.40
C VAL A 120 0.46 18.74 -0.98
N GLY A 121 -0.88 18.71 -0.99
CA GLY A 121 -1.70 18.76 -2.22
C GLY A 121 -1.90 17.42 -2.93
N GLY A 122 -1.92 16.32 -2.18
CA GLY A 122 -2.21 14.97 -2.65
C GLY A 122 -3.58 14.44 -2.21
N ALA A 123 -3.80 13.14 -2.46
CA ALA A 123 -4.97 12.41 -2.02
C ALA A 123 -4.62 10.94 -1.73
N ALA A 124 -5.30 10.34 -0.75
CA ALA A 124 -5.16 8.92 -0.47
C ALA A 124 -6.51 8.21 -0.44
N ILE A 125 -6.52 6.97 -0.90
CA ILE A 125 -7.63 6.03 -0.73
C ILE A 125 -7.09 4.85 0.08
N LEU A 126 -7.55 4.72 1.32
CA LEU A 126 -7.30 3.54 2.14
C LEU A 126 -8.39 2.49 1.85
N ILE A 127 -7.97 1.29 1.48
CA ILE A 127 -8.84 0.12 1.39
C ILE A 127 -8.61 -0.73 2.63
N ASP A 128 -9.62 -0.83 3.47
CA ASP A 128 -9.54 -1.53 4.75
C ASP A 128 -10.80 -2.38 5.01
N THR A 129 -10.63 -3.41 5.83
CA THR A 129 -11.73 -4.20 6.40
C THR A 129 -12.15 -3.72 7.77
N CYS A 130 -11.38 -2.80 8.37
CA CYS A 130 -11.60 -2.26 9.69
C CYS A 130 -11.97 -0.76 9.63
N ASP A 131 -12.59 -0.28 10.72
CA ASP A 131 -13.28 1.03 10.77
C ASP A 131 -12.53 2.06 11.64
N GLU A 132 -11.31 1.77 12.12
CA GLU A 132 -10.60 2.61 13.11
C GLU A 132 -10.31 4.04 12.60
N PHE A 133 -10.13 4.22 11.30
CA PHE A 133 -9.81 5.51 10.69
C PHE A 133 -11.02 6.25 10.11
N LYS A 134 -12.23 5.68 10.21
CA LYS A 134 -13.42 6.21 9.51
C LYS A 134 -13.74 7.68 9.82
N ASN A 135 -13.47 8.10 11.06
CA ASN A 135 -13.80 9.45 11.55
C ASN A 135 -12.74 10.49 11.16
N ASP A 136 -11.60 10.06 10.64
CA ASP A 136 -10.50 10.93 10.21
C ASP A 136 -10.44 11.10 8.68
N CYS A 137 -11.24 10.32 7.94
CA CYS A 137 -11.37 10.42 6.48
C CYS A 137 -12.27 11.59 6.07
N THR A 138 -11.91 12.30 4.99
CA THR A 138 -12.79 13.30 4.35
C THR A 138 -14.01 12.66 3.68
N THR A 139 -13.92 11.39 3.30
CA THR A 139 -15.02 10.62 2.75
C THR A 139 -14.85 9.16 3.16
N PHE A 140 -15.92 8.58 3.71
CA PHE A 140 -15.96 7.16 4.07
C PHE A 140 -16.97 6.44 3.18
N VAL A 141 -16.54 5.34 2.55
CA VAL A 141 -17.37 4.50 1.69
C VAL A 141 -17.34 3.08 2.23
N LYS A 142 -18.50 2.55 2.63
CA LYS A 142 -18.66 1.18 3.07
C LYS A 142 -19.25 0.34 1.94
N ALA A 143 -18.54 -0.71 1.54
CA ALA A 143 -19.06 -1.70 0.61
C ALA A 143 -19.74 -2.82 1.40
N GLU A 144 -21.02 -3.10 1.08
CA GLU A 144 -21.78 -4.17 1.71
C GLU A 144 -22.23 -5.19 0.67
N TYR A 145 -22.11 -6.48 1.00
CA TYR A 145 -22.64 -7.55 0.18
C TYR A 145 -24.10 -7.80 0.56
N LEU A 146 -25.02 -7.52 -0.38
CA LEU A 146 -26.47 -7.68 -0.21
C LEU A 146 -27.02 -9.01 -0.73
N GLY A 147 -26.15 -9.93 -1.16
CA GLY A 147 -26.55 -11.22 -1.71
C GLY A 147 -26.86 -12.28 -0.64
N PRO A 148 -27.20 -13.52 -1.05
CA PRO A 148 -27.52 -14.60 -0.13
C PRO A 148 -26.34 -14.94 0.79
N LYS A 149 -26.63 -15.41 2.00
CA LYS A 149 -25.66 -15.77 3.02
C LYS A 149 -24.57 -16.68 2.43
N ILE A 150 -23.33 -16.19 2.42
CA ILE A 150 -22.19 -16.96 1.94
C ILE A 150 -21.88 -18.01 3.01
N ALA A 151 -21.79 -19.28 2.62
CA ALA A 151 -21.37 -20.33 3.54
C ALA A 151 -19.99 -19.96 4.13
N PRO A 152 -19.76 -20.18 5.44
CA PRO A 152 -18.45 -19.91 6.02
C PRO A 152 -17.38 -20.70 5.26
N LEU A 153 -16.24 -20.04 5.01
CA LEU A 153 -15.08 -20.74 4.46
C LEU A 153 -14.73 -21.89 5.42
N PRO A 154 -14.34 -23.08 4.89
CA PRO A 154 -13.86 -24.14 5.75
C PRO A 154 -12.68 -23.60 6.59
N PRO A 155 -12.54 -24.06 7.85
CA PRO A 155 -11.45 -23.62 8.70
C PRO A 155 -10.12 -23.80 7.98
N PHE A 156 -9.25 -22.79 8.08
CA PHE A 156 -7.93 -22.80 7.47
C PHE A 156 -7.14 -23.98 8.05
N SER A 157 -6.94 -25.04 7.27
CA SER A 157 -6.07 -26.15 7.68
C SER A 157 -4.63 -25.72 7.43
N ALA A 158 -3.91 -25.38 8.50
CA ALA A 158 -2.47 -25.29 8.44
C ALA A 158 -1.94 -26.70 8.13
N LYS A 159 -1.39 -26.90 6.94
CA LYS A 159 -0.52 -28.03 6.61
C LYS A 159 0.92 -27.66 6.93
#